data_AF-A0AA48M053-F1
#
_entry.id   AF-A0AA48M053-F1
#
_cell.length_a   1.000
_cell.length_b   1.000
_cell.length_c   1.000
_cell.angle_alpha   90.00
_cell.angle_beta   90.00
_cell.angle_gamma   90.00
#
_symmetry.space_group_name_H-M   'P 1'
#
loop_
_entity.id
_entity.type
_entity.pdbx_description
1 polymer ?
#
loop_
_entity_poly.entity_id
_entity_poly.type
_entity_poly.pdbx_seq_one_letter_code
_entity_poly.pdbx_strand_id
1 'polypeptide(L)'
;MATTIQEDEEIPGSYPAKPWGLSDAAVALDAATIWARIEAFIAWRWTARGVTWIVEGPGEWIAPLKPAEVLTTHVWNNEAWETMTLPASPRGGYDLPGCGPYKIVATIGDAVTVPAIVNEAYKRLADFYGNATTNAGVRQETVDGIGSTEYDLSAIASAMNRSGAGDLLRSFRRVL
;
A
#
# COMPACT_ATOMS: atom_id res chain seq x y z
N MET A 1 22.84 7.70 -0.65
CA MET A 1 21.37 7.84 -0.50
C MET A 1 21.03 7.15 0.79
N ALA A 2 20.34 7.85 1.67
CA ALA A 2 19.96 7.30 2.95
C ALA A 2 18.82 6.29 2.76
N THR A 3 18.77 5.27 3.62
CA THR A 3 17.87 4.13 3.48
C THR A 3 16.95 4.03 4.68
N THR A 4 15.64 3.86 4.43
CA THR A 4 14.69 3.51 5.50
C THR A 4 14.94 2.06 5.93
N ILE A 5 15.33 1.86 7.18
CA ILE A 5 15.60 0.53 7.77
C ILE A 5 14.43 0.03 8.63
N GLN A 6 13.54 0.93 9.06
CA GLN A 6 12.32 0.60 9.80
C GLN A 6 11.19 1.55 9.40
N GLU A 7 9.99 1.01 9.27
CA GLU A 7 8.75 1.73 8.97
C GLU A 7 7.66 1.21 9.92
N ASP A 8 7.27 2.06 10.88
CA ASP A 8 6.19 1.79 11.82
C ASP A 8 4.98 2.63 11.42
N GLU A 9 4.08 2.02 10.66
CA GLU A 9 2.85 2.62 10.17
C GLU A 9 1.66 2.29 11.10
N GLU A 10 0.87 3.29 11.47
CA GLU A 10 -0.34 3.08 12.26
C GLU A 10 -1.46 2.43 11.43
N ILE A 11 -2.42 1.82 12.12
CA ILE A 11 -3.63 1.28 11.48
C ILE A 11 -4.55 2.45 11.08
N PRO A 12 -5.04 2.52 9.83
CA PRO A 12 -6.00 3.56 9.44
C PRO A 12 -7.31 3.43 10.22
N GLY A 13 -7.86 4.55 10.68
CA GLY A 13 -9.14 4.56 11.39
C GLY A 13 -10.34 4.12 10.53
N SER A 14 -10.24 4.28 9.21
CA SER A 14 -11.21 3.76 8.24
C SER A 14 -10.55 3.65 6.85
N TYR A 15 -11.15 2.88 5.94
CA TYR A 15 -10.75 2.86 4.54
C TYR A 15 -11.75 3.61 3.67
N PRO A 16 -11.37 4.02 2.44
CA PRO A 16 -12.32 4.61 1.50
C PRO A 16 -13.54 3.72 1.26
N ALA A 17 -14.67 4.34 0.89
CA ALA A 17 -15.87 3.60 0.53
C ALA A 17 -15.64 2.68 -0.68
N LYS A 18 -16.47 1.63 -0.79
CA LYS A 18 -16.48 0.75 -1.96
C LYS A 18 -16.79 1.56 -3.22
N PRO A 19 -16.05 1.37 -4.32
CA PRO A 19 -16.43 1.94 -5.61
C PRO A 19 -17.79 1.43 -6.07
N TRP A 20 -18.50 2.23 -6.87
CA TRP A 20 -19.74 1.79 -7.52
C TRP A 20 -19.46 0.80 -8.67
N GLY A 21 -20.49 0.02 -9.02
CA GLY A 21 -20.43 -0.92 -10.15
C GLY A 21 -19.69 -2.23 -9.86
N LEU A 22 -19.67 -2.66 -8.59
CA LEU A 22 -19.17 -3.97 -8.18
C LEU A 22 -20.20 -5.07 -8.49
N SER A 23 -19.73 -6.29 -8.76
CA SER A 23 -20.61 -7.46 -8.78
C SER A 23 -21.17 -7.77 -7.38
N ASP A 24 -22.27 -8.52 -7.30
CA ASP A 24 -22.88 -8.91 -6.01
C ASP A 24 -21.87 -9.65 -5.10
N ALA A 25 -21.06 -10.53 -5.70
CA ALA A 25 -20.00 -11.25 -4.99
C ALA A 25 -18.94 -10.30 -4.42
N ALA A 26 -18.52 -9.29 -5.19
CA ALA A 26 -17.58 -8.27 -4.74
C ALA A 26 -18.18 -7.33 -3.69
N VAL A 27 -19.49 -7.04 -3.77
CA VAL A 27 -20.21 -6.25 -2.75
C VAL A 27 -20.25 -7.01 -1.41
N ALA A 28 -20.32 -8.34 -1.42
CA ALA A 28 -20.31 -9.14 -0.19
C ALA A 28 -18.97 -9.14 0.55
N LEU A 29 -17.85 -8.83 -0.12
CA LEU A 29 -16.53 -8.78 0.50
C LEU A 29 -16.37 -7.59 1.45
N ASP A 30 -15.55 -7.74 2.49
CA ASP A 30 -15.15 -6.64 3.34
C ASP A 30 -14.26 -5.64 2.56
N ALA A 31 -14.62 -4.35 2.59
CA ALA A 31 -13.88 -3.31 1.88
C ALA A 31 -12.47 -3.11 2.42
N ALA A 32 -12.32 -3.21 3.74
CA ALA A 32 -11.03 -2.99 4.40
C ALA A 32 -10.00 -4.02 3.93
N THR A 33 -10.43 -5.27 3.72
CA THR A 33 -9.58 -6.34 3.19
C THR A 33 -9.02 -6.05 1.79
N ILE A 34 -9.83 -5.49 0.88
CA ILE A 34 -9.38 -5.16 -0.48
C ILE A 34 -8.47 -3.92 -0.47
N TRP A 35 -8.85 -2.89 0.29
CA TRP A 35 -8.03 -1.68 0.40
C TRP A 35 -6.67 -1.95 1.03
N ALA A 36 -6.60 -2.74 2.12
CA ALA A 36 -5.34 -3.12 2.75
C ALA A 36 -4.39 -3.81 1.77
N ARG A 37 -4.91 -4.65 0.87
CA ARG A 37 -4.10 -5.32 -0.18
C ARG A 37 -3.60 -4.34 -1.23
N ILE A 38 -4.43 -3.38 -1.63
CA ILE A 38 -4.02 -2.35 -2.58
C ILE A 38 -2.92 -1.48 -1.97
N GLU A 39 -3.13 -0.97 -0.76
CA GLU A 39 -2.15 -0.12 -0.06
C GLU A 39 -0.85 -0.87 0.23
N ALA A 40 -0.88 -2.17 0.54
CA ALA A 40 0.34 -2.98 0.66
C ALA A 40 1.14 -3.10 -0.65
N PHE A 41 0.49 -2.95 -1.80
CA PHE A 41 1.09 -3.08 -3.12
C PHE A 41 1.65 -1.77 -3.69
N ILE A 42 1.19 -0.63 -3.18
CA ILE A 42 1.53 0.71 -3.67
C ILE A 42 2.18 1.56 -2.58
N ALA A 43 2.80 2.66 -2.96
CA ALA A 43 3.35 3.63 -2.01
C ALA A 43 2.29 4.56 -1.40
N TRP A 44 1.07 4.57 -1.94
CA TRP A 44 0.05 5.55 -1.61
C TRP A 44 -0.87 5.09 -0.49
N ARG A 45 -1.22 6.02 0.42
CA ARG A 45 -2.22 5.87 1.47
C ARG A 45 -3.36 6.84 1.21
N TRP A 46 -4.60 6.37 1.38
CA TRP A 46 -5.78 7.22 1.17
C TRP A 46 -6.29 7.80 2.48
N THR A 47 -6.23 7.03 3.57
CA THR A 47 -6.63 7.50 4.89
C THR A 47 -5.43 8.00 5.66
N ALA A 48 -5.56 9.22 6.20
CA ALA A 48 -4.57 9.85 7.06
C ALA A 48 -4.24 9.00 8.29
N ARG A 49 -2.95 8.80 8.58
CA ARG A 49 -2.44 8.05 9.74
C ARG A 49 -0.99 8.37 10.04
N GLY A 50 -0.57 8.10 11.28
CA GLY A 50 0.81 8.29 11.71
C GLY A 50 1.76 7.26 11.11
N VAL A 51 3.00 7.67 10.89
CA VAL A 51 4.10 6.78 10.57
C VAL A 51 5.40 7.30 11.18
N THR A 52 6.24 6.38 11.64
CA THR A 52 7.61 6.66 12.05
C THR A 52 8.58 5.87 11.19
N TRP A 53 9.59 6.55 10.64
CA TRP A 53 10.69 5.91 9.91
C TRP A 53 11.99 6.02 10.67
N ILE A 54 12.76 4.94 10.68
CA ILE A 54 14.18 4.97 11.02
C ILE A 54 14.99 4.92 9.74
N VAL A 55 15.90 5.87 9.58
CA VAL A 55 16.69 6.09 8.37
C VAL A 55 18.17 6.06 8.72
N GLU A 56 18.95 5.33 7.92
CA GLU A 56 20.40 5.21 8.09
C GLU A 56 21.15 5.67 6.83
N GLY A 57 22.32 6.24 7.06
CA GLY A 57 23.25 6.71 6.03
C GLY A 57 23.06 8.18 5.67
N PRO A 58 24.10 8.80 5.09
CA PRO A 58 24.05 10.21 4.68
C PRO A 58 23.43 10.40 3.29
N GLY A 59 23.14 11.67 3.03
CA GLY A 59 22.67 12.17 1.75
C GLY A 59 21.16 12.12 1.64
N GLU A 60 20.70 12.11 0.41
CA GLU A 60 19.28 12.26 0.11
C GLU A 60 18.41 11.11 0.66
N TRP A 61 17.25 11.49 1.21
CA TRP A 61 16.16 10.61 1.61
C TRP A 61 14.82 11.14 1.09
N ILE A 62 13.95 10.25 0.63
CA ILE A 62 12.57 10.56 0.23
C ILE A 62 11.64 9.62 1.00
N ALA A 63 10.55 10.15 1.53
CA ALA A 63 9.56 9.34 2.24
C ALA A 63 9.06 8.17 1.34
N PRO A 64 9.09 6.92 1.84
CA PRO A 64 8.72 5.75 1.05
C PRO A 64 7.21 5.62 0.81
N LEU A 65 6.40 6.32 1.61
CA LEU A 65 4.94 6.37 1.49
C LEU A 65 4.46 7.77 1.11
N LYS A 66 3.29 7.83 0.46
CA LYS A 66 2.72 9.05 -0.14
C LYS A 66 1.23 9.18 0.13
N PRO A 67 0.70 10.41 0.12
CA PRO A 67 1.45 11.63 0.45
C PRO A 67 1.99 11.54 1.87
N ALA A 68 3.10 12.22 2.15
CA ALA A 68 3.72 12.26 3.46
C ALA A 68 3.97 13.69 3.89
N GLU A 69 3.58 14.02 5.11
CA GLU A 69 3.86 15.27 5.79
C GLU A 69 4.74 14.97 7.01
N VAL A 70 6.01 15.37 6.95
CA VAL A 70 6.94 15.20 8.08
C VAL A 70 6.63 16.23 9.16
N LEU A 71 6.40 15.74 10.37
CA LEU A 71 6.07 16.55 11.54
C LEU A 71 7.32 16.91 12.35
N THR A 72 8.14 15.91 12.68
CA THR A 72 9.39 16.12 13.43
C THR A 72 10.49 15.18 12.96
N THR A 73 11.73 15.65 13.07
CA THR A 73 12.92 14.88 12.72
C THR A 73 13.89 14.87 13.88
N HIS A 74 14.53 13.72 14.11
CA HIS A 74 15.46 13.50 15.21
C HIS A 74 16.70 12.77 14.70
N VAL A 75 17.84 13.00 15.35
CA VAL A 75 19.07 12.23 15.18
C VAL A 75 19.42 11.53 16.48
N TRP A 76 19.94 10.31 16.40
CA TRP A 76 20.44 9.60 17.57
C TRP A 76 21.82 10.10 17.97
N ASN A 77 21.99 10.52 19.23
CA ASN A 77 23.26 11.05 19.75
C ASN A 77 24.04 10.05 20.63
N ASN A 78 23.74 8.75 20.51
CA ASN A 78 24.22 7.63 21.35
C ASN A 78 23.56 7.48 22.73
N GLU A 79 22.75 8.45 23.16
CA GLU A 79 22.03 8.38 24.45
C GLU A 79 20.52 8.59 24.27
N ALA A 80 20.13 9.53 23.42
CA ALA A 80 18.76 9.93 23.19
C ALA A 80 18.52 10.37 21.73
N TRP A 81 17.24 10.47 21.39
CA TRP A 81 16.79 11.13 20.16
C TRP A 81 16.81 12.65 20.39
N GLU A 82 17.65 13.35 19.63
CA GLU A 82 17.74 14.81 19.67
C GLU A 82 16.98 15.39 18.47
N THR A 83 16.08 16.34 18.75
CA THR A 83 15.33 17.05 17.70
C THR A 83 16.29 17.82 16.81
N MET A 84 16.12 17.70 15.50
CA MET A 84 16.83 18.50 14.52
C MET A 84 15.89 18.94 13.41
N THR A 85 16.32 19.88 12.58
CA THR A 85 15.64 20.22 11.32
C THR A 85 16.48 19.69 10.17
N LEU A 86 15.95 18.72 9.42
CA LEU A 86 16.61 18.24 8.21
C LEU A 86 16.46 19.27 7.07
N PRO A 87 17.53 19.60 6.33
CA PRO A 87 17.42 20.43 5.14
C PRO A 87 16.62 19.73 4.04
N ALA A 88 15.89 20.52 3.24
CA ALA A 88 15.12 19.98 2.12
C ALA A 88 16.04 19.50 0.99
N SER A 89 15.70 18.36 0.39
CA SER A 89 16.34 17.87 -0.84
C SER A 89 15.68 18.50 -2.08
N PRO A 90 16.45 18.79 -3.15
CA PRO A 90 15.93 19.23 -4.44
C PRO A 90 14.88 18.31 -5.10
N ARG A 91 14.77 17.03 -4.70
CA ARG A 91 13.79 16.09 -5.25
C ARG A 91 12.53 15.93 -4.40
N GLY A 92 12.32 16.84 -3.44
CA GLY A 92 11.11 16.88 -2.60
C GLY A 92 11.18 15.97 -1.37
N GLY A 93 12.39 15.65 -0.91
CA GLY A 93 12.64 14.91 0.34
C GLY A 93 13.53 15.72 1.30
N TYR A 94 14.43 15.03 1.99
CA TYR A 94 15.39 15.63 2.93
C TYR A 94 16.81 15.21 2.62
N ASP A 95 17.79 16.04 2.98
CA ASP A 95 19.21 15.71 2.90
C ASP A 95 19.74 15.43 4.31
N LEU A 96 20.26 14.22 4.53
CA LEU A 96 20.72 13.74 5.83
C LEU A 96 22.23 14.02 5.98
N PRO A 97 22.63 14.92 6.89
CA PRO A 97 24.00 15.45 6.91
C PRO A 97 25.08 14.47 7.39
N GLY A 98 24.70 13.31 7.93
CA GLY A 98 25.62 12.32 8.51
C GLY A 98 25.05 10.91 8.45
N CYS A 99 25.71 9.96 9.10
CA CYS A 99 25.33 8.55 9.01
C CYS A 99 24.04 8.20 9.79
N GLY A 100 23.59 9.07 10.70
CA GLY A 100 22.43 8.80 11.55
C GLY A 100 22.73 7.83 12.70
N PRO A 101 21.74 7.04 13.16
CA PRO A 101 20.39 6.93 12.59
C PRO A 101 19.51 8.16 12.84
N TYR A 102 18.54 8.36 11.95
CA TYR A 102 17.53 9.41 12.04
C TYR A 102 16.16 8.79 12.30
N LYS A 103 15.35 9.47 13.12
CA LYS A 103 13.95 9.13 13.35
C LYS A 103 13.09 10.25 12.78
N ILE A 104 12.20 9.90 11.87
CA ILE A 104 11.32 10.84 11.16
C ILE A 104 9.89 10.47 11.50
N VAL A 105 9.17 11.37 12.17
CA VAL A 105 7.77 11.22 12.53
C VAL A 105 6.94 12.02 11.54
N ALA A 106 5.93 11.39 10.94
CA ALA A 106 5.13 11.97 9.88
C ALA A 106 3.67 11.52 9.94
N THR A 107 2.84 12.20 9.17
CA THR A 107 1.51 11.74 8.78
C THR A 107 1.53 11.35 7.31
N ILE A 108 0.88 10.25 6.96
CA ILE A 108 0.70 9.79 5.58
C ILE A 108 -0.77 9.69 5.23
N GLY A 109 -1.08 9.87 3.94
CA GLY A 109 -2.47 9.92 3.47
C GLY A 109 -3.13 11.26 3.77
N ASP A 110 -4.02 11.69 2.88
CA ASP A 110 -4.61 13.04 2.91
C ASP A 110 -6.13 13.04 2.70
N ALA A 111 -6.80 11.89 2.81
CA ALA A 111 -8.24 11.74 2.60
C ALA A 111 -8.75 12.27 1.24
N VAL A 112 -7.88 12.28 0.21
CA VAL A 112 -8.21 12.74 -1.14
C VAL A 112 -9.10 11.74 -1.89
N THR A 113 -9.86 12.26 -2.86
CA THR A 113 -10.61 11.48 -3.84
C THR A 113 -9.72 10.42 -4.49
N VAL A 114 -10.05 9.15 -4.26
CA VAL A 114 -9.32 8.03 -4.87
C VAL A 114 -9.40 8.12 -6.39
N PRO A 115 -8.27 8.10 -7.12
CA PRO A 115 -8.25 8.17 -8.58
C PRO A 115 -9.09 7.06 -9.21
N ALA A 116 -9.77 7.37 -10.32
CA ALA A 116 -10.62 6.42 -11.02
C ALA A 116 -9.90 5.12 -11.41
N ILE A 117 -8.61 5.19 -11.76
CA ILE A 117 -7.79 4.02 -12.08
C ILE A 117 -7.55 3.10 -10.87
N VAL A 118 -7.45 3.66 -9.66
CA VAL A 118 -7.31 2.90 -8.42
C VAL A 118 -8.65 2.27 -8.04
N ASN A 119 -9.75 3.00 -8.21
CA ASN A 119 -11.10 2.44 -8.05
C ASN A 119 -11.37 1.29 -9.02
N GLU A 120 -10.88 1.38 -10.26
CA GLU A 120 -10.98 0.29 -11.24
C GLU A 120 -10.12 -0.92 -10.84
N ALA A 121 -8.91 -0.70 -10.32
CA ALA A 121 -8.08 -1.76 -9.76
C ALA A 121 -8.77 -2.46 -8.57
N TYR A 122 -9.44 -1.69 -7.70
CA TYR A 122 -10.26 -2.23 -6.61
C TYR A 122 -11.35 -3.15 -7.15
N LYS A 123 -12.13 -2.70 -8.15
CA LYS A 123 -13.23 -3.52 -8.70
C LYS A 123 -12.72 -4.86 -9.22
N ARG A 124 -11.67 -4.83 -10.04
CA ARG A 124 -11.06 -6.05 -10.61
C ARG A 124 -10.57 -7.01 -9.55
N LEU A 125 -9.93 -6.48 -8.51
CA LEU A 125 -9.43 -7.30 -7.40
C LEU A 125 -10.59 -7.89 -6.60
N ALA A 126 -11.61 -7.08 -6.27
CA ALA A 126 -12.78 -7.52 -5.51
C ALA A 126 -13.61 -8.55 -6.29
N ASP A 127 -13.84 -8.36 -7.58
CA ASP A 127 -14.56 -9.33 -8.43
C ASP A 127 -13.79 -10.65 -8.53
N PHE A 128 -12.46 -10.57 -8.66
CA PHE A 128 -11.62 -11.78 -8.65
C PHE A 128 -11.73 -12.54 -7.33
N TYR A 129 -11.64 -11.84 -6.19
CA TYR A 129 -11.81 -12.46 -4.87
C TYR A 129 -13.22 -13.03 -4.68
N GLY A 130 -14.26 -12.30 -5.10
CA GLY A 130 -15.65 -12.75 -4.98
C GLY A 130 -15.83 -14.10 -5.67
N ASN A 131 -15.44 -14.17 -6.95
CA ASN A 131 -15.51 -15.39 -7.75
C ASN A 131 -14.62 -16.53 -7.21
N ALA A 132 -13.41 -16.22 -6.74
CA ALA A 132 -12.51 -17.22 -6.18
C ALA A 132 -13.03 -17.80 -4.85
N THR A 133 -13.72 -16.98 -4.04
CA THR A 133 -14.29 -17.44 -2.76
C THR A 133 -15.56 -18.27 -2.92
N THR A 134 -16.38 -18.00 -3.94
CA THR A 134 -17.58 -18.81 -4.23
C THR A 134 -17.24 -20.28 -4.49
N ASN A 135 -16.04 -20.54 -5.04
CA ASN A 135 -15.55 -21.88 -5.36
C ASN A 135 -14.50 -22.39 -4.35
N ALA A 136 -14.43 -21.79 -3.16
CA ALA A 136 -13.47 -22.18 -2.13
C ALA A 136 -13.64 -23.66 -1.75
N GLY A 137 -12.57 -24.46 -1.92
CA GLY A 137 -12.57 -25.90 -1.66
C GLY A 137 -12.93 -26.78 -2.86
N VAL A 138 -13.42 -26.19 -3.95
CA VAL A 138 -13.62 -26.89 -5.24
C VAL A 138 -12.31 -26.84 -6.01
N ARG A 139 -11.74 -28.00 -6.35
CA ARG A 139 -10.53 -28.09 -7.19
C ARG A 139 -10.85 -28.25 -8.67
N GLN A 140 -11.99 -28.85 -8.96
CA GLN A 140 -12.44 -29.11 -10.31
C GLN A 140 -13.97 -29.17 -10.31
N GLU A 141 -14.55 -28.52 -11.30
CA GLU A 141 -15.97 -28.61 -11.60
C GLU A 141 -16.11 -29.17 -13.01
N THR A 142 -16.96 -30.18 -13.18
CA THR A 142 -17.21 -30.79 -14.48
C THR A 142 -18.69 -30.69 -14.79
N VAL A 143 -19.02 -30.07 -15.91
CA VAL A 143 -20.40 -30.01 -16.42
C VAL A 143 -20.46 -30.93 -17.64
N ASP A 144 -21.28 -31.98 -17.51
CA ASP A 144 -21.36 -33.04 -18.50
C ASP A 144 -21.81 -32.50 -19.87
N GLY A 145 -21.07 -32.85 -20.93
CA GLY A 145 -21.29 -32.35 -22.29
C GLY A 145 -20.82 -30.92 -22.61
N ILE A 146 -20.25 -30.18 -21.65
CA ILE A 146 -19.76 -28.79 -21.86
C ILE A 146 -18.26 -28.67 -21.62
N GLY A 147 -17.74 -29.25 -20.53
CA GLY A 147 -16.32 -29.22 -20.21
C GLY A 147 -16.04 -29.23 -18.71
N SER A 148 -14.74 -29.20 -18.37
CA SER A 148 -14.27 -29.13 -16.99
C SER A 148 -13.46 -27.87 -16.74
N THR A 149 -13.65 -27.26 -15.57
CA THR A 149 -12.90 -26.11 -15.08
C THR A 149 -12.07 -26.54 -13.88
N GLU A 150 -10.76 -26.30 -13.93
CA GLU A 150 -9.87 -26.48 -12.77
C GLU A 150 -9.68 -25.15 -12.05
N TYR A 151 -9.80 -25.18 -10.71
CA TYR A 151 -9.59 -24.02 -9.87
C TYR A 151 -8.25 -24.14 -9.15
N ASP A 152 -7.34 -23.22 -9.46
CA ASP A 152 -6.02 -23.15 -8.84
C ASP A 152 -6.09 -22.34 -7.53
N LEU A 153 -5.90 -23.01 -6.39
CA LEU A 153 -5.91 -22.36 -5.07
C LEU A 153 -4.77 -21.34 -4.89
N SER A 154 -3.68 -21.43 -5.69
CA SER A 154 -2.61 -20.42 -5.70
C SER A 154 -3.02 -19.12 -6.40
N ALA A 155 -4.17 -19.11 -7.09
CA ALA A 155 -4.73 -17.93 -7.74
C ALA A 155 -4.96 -16.78 -6.77
N ILE A 156 -5.31 -17.09 -5.52
CA ILE A 156 -5.52 -16.08 -4.46
C ILE A 156 -4.21 -15.42 -4.03
N ALA A 157 -3.11 -16.18 -3.97
CA ALA A 157 -1.79 -15.65 -3.64
C ALA A 157 -1.25 -14.71 -4.73
N SER A 158 -1.65 -14.95 -5.99
CA SER A 158 -1.31 -14.13 -7.15
C SER A 158 -2.44 -13.19 -7.60
N ALA A 159 -3.44 -12.93 -6.74
CA ALA A 159 -4.67 -12.24 -7.12
C ALA A 159 -4.42 -10.84 -7.71
N MET A 160 -3.43 -10.10 -7.19
CA MET A 160 -3.09 -8.76 -7.68
C MET A 160 -2.66 -8.77 -9.14
N ASN A 161 -1.93 -9.80 -9.57
CA ASN A 161 -1.48 -9.95 -10.95
C ASN A 161 -2.59 -10.58 -11.82
N ARG A 162 -3.27 -11.63 -11.34
CA ARG A 162 -4.29 -12.35 -12.11
C ARG A 162 -5.56 -11.54 -12.38
N SER A 163 -5.91 -10.62 -11.50
CA SER A 163 -7.03 -9.69 -11.70
C SER A 163 -6.72 -8.55 -12.69
N GLY A 164 -5.44 -8.35 -13.07
CA GLY A 164 -5.01 -7.18 -13.83
C GLY A 164 -5.06 -5.85 -13.04
N ALA A 165 -5.37 -5.89 -11.74
CA ALA A 165 -5.31 -4.71 -10.86
C ALA A 165 -3.87 -4.18 -10.73
N GLY A 166 -2.89 -5.09 -10.65
CA GLY A 166 -1.48 -4.73 -10.48
C GLY A 166 -0.88 -3.91 -11.61
N ASP A 167 -1.42 -4.01 -12.83
CA ASP A 167 -0.99 -3.21 -13.98
C ASP A 167 -1.52 -1.77 -13.91
N LEU A 168 -2.78 -1.61 -13.49
CA LEU A 168 -3.38 -0.29 -13.26
C LEU A 168 -2.67 0.48 -12.14
N LEU A 169 -2.13 -0.24 -11.16
CA LEU A 169 -1.44 0.32 -10.01
C LEU A 169 0.06 0.60 -10.25
N ARG A 170 0.60 0.34 -11.46
CA ARG A 170 2.04 0.43 -11.72
C ARG A 170 2.63 1.82 -11.43
N SER A 171 1.92 2.90 -11.77
CA SER A 171 2.34 4.28 -11.51
C SER A 171 2.32 4.67 -10.03
N PHE A 172 1.66 3.88 -9.18
CA PHE A 172 1.54 4.13 -7.74
C PHE A 172 2.53 3.31 -6.92
N ARG A 173 3.30 2.41 -7.55
CA ARG A 173 4.27 1.57 -6.85
C ARG A 173 5.42 2.41 -6.27
N ARG A 174 6.05 1.85 -5.24
CA ARG A 174 7.32 2.36 -4.70
C ARG A 174 8.35 2.39 -5.83
N VAL A 175 9.05 3.52 -5.96
CA VAL A 175 10.22 3.63 -6.83
C VAL A 175 11.36 2.97 -6.07
N LEU A 176 11.86 1.85 -6.61
CA LEU A 176 13.06 1.16 -6.10
C LEU A 176 14.32 1.92 -6.51
#